data_AF-A0A959GYG7-F1
#
_entry.id   AF-A0A959GYG7-F1
#
_cell.length_a   1.000
_cell.length_b   1.000
_cell.length_c   1.000
_cell.angle_alpha   90.00
_cell.angle_beta   90.00
_cell.angle_gamma   90.00
#
_symmetry.space_group_name_H-M   'P 1'
#
loop_
_entity.id
_entity.type
_entity.pdbx_description
1 polymer ?
#
loop_
_entity_poly.entity_id
_entity_poly.type
_entity_poly.pdbx_seq_one_letter_code
_entity_poly.pdbx_strand_id
1 'polypeptide(L)'
;IYPVFIPANGIFPCVVYMVNNAPHDQAKDHAGNLDRAVVTFHLWAEYSERQQAYSVLEDLDAAIRTAFDFVEGTSGGVQVEICHYDGSVDGRDENNMAYLKTATYTFIHQK
;
A
#
# COMPACT_ATOMS: atom_id res chain seq x y z
N ILE A 1 4.39 -11.25 -6.47
CA ILE A 1 3.07 -10.59 -6.50
C ILE A 1 3.16 -9.54 -7.59
N TYR A 2 2.37 -9.66 -8.67
CA TYR A 2 2.44 -8.72 -9.80
C TYR A 2 1.69 -7.42 -9.45
N PRO A 3 2.17 -6.24 -9.87
CA PRO A 3 1.41 -5.00 -9.74
C PRO A 3 0.10 -5.13 -10.51
N VAL A 4 -1.03 -4.87 -9.85
CA VAL A 4 -2.36 -4.93 -10.48
C VAL A 4 -2.58 -3.63 -11.24
N PHE A 5 -2.49 -3.66 -12.57
CA PHE A 5 -2.82 -2.50 -13.40
C PHE A 5 -4.31 -2.15 -13.27
N ILE A 6 -4.63 -0.85 -13.20
CA ILE A 6 -6.01 -0.37 -13.30
C ILE A 6 -6.46 -0.58 -14.75
N PRO A 7 -7.55 -1.31 -15.02
CA PRO A 7 -8.08 -1.43 -16.36
C PRO A 7 -8.52 -0.05 -16.87
N ALA A 8 -8.40 0.20 -18.18
CA ALA A 8 -8.65 1.52 -18.79
C ALA A 8 -10.05 2.12 -18.53
N ASN A 9 -11.00 1.32 -18.03
CA ASN A 9 -12.35 1.74 -17.60
C ASN A 9 -12.63 1.32 -16.14
N GLY A 10 -11.62 1.38 -15.27
CA GLY A 10 -11.77 1.08 -13.85
C GLY A 10 -12.82 1.96 -13.19
N ILE A 11 -13.65 1.38 -12.34
CA ILE A 11 -14.61 2.13 -11.54
C ILE A 11 -13.84 2.76 -10.37
N PHE A 12 -13.96 4.08 -10.20
CA PHE A 12 -13.44 4.77 -9.03
C PHE A 12 -14.42 4.69 -7.85
N PRO A 13 -13.94 4.66 -6.59
CA PRO A 13 -12.54 4.68 -6.19
C PRO A 13 -11.86 3.32 -6.42
N CYS A 14 -10.57 3.34 -6.74
CA CYS A 14 -9.79 2.11 -6.91
C CYS A 14 -8.47 2.16 -6.14
N VAL A 15 -8.01 0.99 -5.70
CA VAL A 15 -6.77 0.81 -4.93
C VAL A 15 -5.89 -0.18 -5.67
N VAL A 16 -4.70 0.27 -6.03
CA VAL A 16 -3.63 -0.57 -6.57
C VAL A 16 -2.57 -0.72 -5.50
N TYR A 17 -1.85 -1.84 -5.52
CA TYR A 17 -0.70 -2.02 -4.66
C TYR A 17 0.46 -2.64 -5.44
N MET A 18 1.66 -2.31 -4.98
CA MET A 18 2.91 -2.89 -5.44
C MET A 18 3.67 -3.41 -4.23
N VAL A 19 4.29 -4.57 -4.36
CA VAL A 19 5.07 -5.18 -3.27
C VAL A 19 6.50 -5.37 -3.75
N ASN A 20 7.43 -4.77 -3.02
CA ASN A 20 8.86 -4.96 -3.21
C ASN A 20 9.42 -5.78 -2.04
N ASN A 21 9.85 -7.00 -2.33
CA ASN A 21 10.43 -7.90 -1.32
C ASN A 21 11.95 -7.88 -1.40
N ALA A 22 12.57 -7.67 -0.25
CA ALA A 22 14.02 -7.77 -0.06
C ALA A 22 14.30 -8.50 1.26
N PRO A 23 15.45 -9.17 1.41
CA PRO A 23 15.83 -9.69 2.71
C PRO A 23 16.01 -8.53 3.69
N HIS A 24 15.61 -8.73 4.95
CA HIS A 24 15.73 -7.71 5.99
C HIS A 24 17.21 -7.38 6.26
N ASP A 25 18.05 -8.41 6.29
CA ASP A 25 19.51 -8.26 6.32
C ASP A 25 20.10 -8.55 4.94
N GLN A 26 20.94 -7.64 4.44
CA GLN A 26 21.62 -7.78 3.16
C GLN A 26 23.00 -8.44 3.29
N ALA A 27 23.48 -8.66 4.51
CA ALA A 27 24.73 -9.31 4.77
C ALA A 27 24.68 -10.78 4.31
N LYS A 28 25.75 -11.22 3.65
CA LYS A 28 25.90 -12.60 3.14
C LYS A 28 26.76 -13.48 4.05
N ASP A 29 27.18 -12.94 5.19
CA ASP A 29 28.06 -13.59 6.16
C ASP A 29 27.29 -14.47 7.16
N HIS A 30 25.97 -14.35 7.21
CA HIS A 30 25.09 -15.22 7.98
C HIS A 30 23.76 -15.47 7.23
N ALA A 31 23.02 -16.48 7.68
CA ALA A 31 21.69 -16.73 7.15
C ALA A 31 20.73 -15.60 7.59
N GLY A 32 20.06 -14.97 6.63
CA GLY A 32 19.02 -14.00 6.91
C GLY A 32 17.81 -14.68 7.54
N ASN A 33 17.32 -14.12 8.66
CA ASN A 33 16.22 -14.70 9.43
C ASN A 33 14.84 -14.09 9.11
N LEU A 34 14.82 -12.92 8.45
CA LEU A 34 13.63 -12.12 8.20
C LEU A 34 13.65 -11.57 6.78
N ASP A 35 12.47 -11.46 6.19
CA ASP A 35 12.22 -10.77 4.93
C ASP A 35 11.53 -9.43 5.21
N ARG A 36 11.82 -8.44 4.36
CA ARG A 36 11.20 -7.12 4.36
C ARG A 36 10.40 -6.93 3.07
N ALA A 37 9.10 -6.78 3.21
CA ALA A 37 8.19 -6.46 2.12
C ALA A 37 7.73 -5.00 2.23
N VAL A 38 8.17 -4.16 1.29
CA VAL A 38 7.70 -2.77 1.17
C VAL A 38 6.49 -2.76 0.24
N VAL A 39 5.32 -2.43 0.77
CA VAL A 39 4.07 -2.35 0.03
C VAL A 39 3.72 -0.88 -0.22
N THR A 40 3.58 -0.51 -1.49
CA THR A 40 3.12 0.81 -1.90
C THR A 40 1.71 0.69 -2.43
N PHE A 41 0.76 1.33 -1.75
CA PHE A 41 -0.63 1.48 -2.18
C PHE A 41 -0.80 2.78 -2.97
N HIS A 42 -1.46 2.70 -4.11
CA HIS A 42 -1.91 3.83 -4.92
C HIS A 42 -3.43 3.87 -4.88
N LEU A 43 -3.96 4.87 -4.18
CA LEU A 43 -5.39 5.12 -4.02
C LEU A 43 -5.82 6.18 -5.02
N TRP A 44 -6.81 5.86 -5.85
CA TRP A 44 -7.33 6.78 -6.85
C TRP A 44 -8.80 7.08 -6.61
N ALA A 45 -9.14 8.36 -6.68
CA ALA A 45 -10.52 8.84 -6.65
C ALA A 45 -10.73 9.94 -7.68
N GLU A 46 -11.80 9.83 -8.47
CA GLU A 46 -12.21 10.88 -9.41
C GLU A 46 -12.99 11.99 -8.70
N TYR A 47 -12.82 13.21 -9.19
CA TYR A 47 -13.67 14.32 -8.80
C TYR A 47 -15.06 14.15 -9.40
N SER A 48 -16.02 13.76 -8.57
CA SER A 48 -17.45 13.76 -8.89
C SER A 48 -18.09 14.98 -8.25
N GLU A 49 -18.93 15.71 -8.99
CA GLU A 49 -19.67 16.90 -8.49
C GLU A 49 -20.49 16.63 -7.20
N ARG A 50 -20.71 15.35 -6.84
CA ARG A 50 -21.49 14.92 -5.68
C ARG A 50 -20.67 14.47 -4.47
N GLN A 51 -19.35 14.32 -4.58
CA GLN A 51 -18.48 13.89 -3.47
C GLN A 51 -17.10 14.56 -3.55
N GLN A 52 -16.60 15.04 -2.41
CA GLN A 52 -15.23 15.53 -2.33
C GLN A 52 -14.27 14.34 -2.45
N ALA A 53 -13.59 14.20 -3.58
CA ALA A 53 -12.64 13.11 -3.83
C ALA A 53 -11.57 12.98 -2.73
N TYR A 54 -11.19 14.11 -2.13
CA TYR A 54 -10.20 14.15 -1.05
C TYR A 54 -10.67 13.48 0.25
N SER A 55 -11.94 13.66 0.63
CA SER A 55 -12.47 13.02 1.85
C SER A 55 -12.57 11.50 1.67
N VAL A 56 -12.94 11.04 0.47
CA VAL A 56 -12.97 9.60 0.14
C VAL A 56 -11.57 8.98 0.21
N LEU A 57 -10.53 9.70 -0.24
CA LEU A 57 -9.14 9.26 -0.13
C LEU A 57 -8.64 9.23 1.31
N GLU A 58 -9.01 10.21 2.13
CA GLU A 58 -8.69 10.21 3.56
C GLU A 58 -9.39 9.06 4.30
N ASP A 59 -10.66 8.81 4.03
CA ASP A 59 -11.40 7.69 4.63
C ASP A 59 -10.80 6.33 4.23
N LEU A 60 -10.35 6.20 2.96
CA LEU A 60 -9.63 5.02 2.48
C LEU A 60 -8.26 4.85 3.15
N ASP A 61 -7.47 5.94 3.25
CA ASP A 61 -6.17 5.90 3.94
C ASP A 61 -6.34 5.54 5.43
N ALA A 62 -7.33 6.12 6.10
CA ALA A 62 -7.65 5.80 7.50
C ALA A 62 -8.09 4.35 7.69
N ALA A 63 -8.91 3.81 6.77
CA ALA A 63 -9.31 2.41 6.80
C ALA A 63 -8.13 1.45 6.58
N ILE A 64 -7.23 1.79 5.63
CA ILE A 64 -6.01 1.02 5.35
C ILE A 64 -5.07 1.07 6.55
N ARG A 65 -4.83 2.25 7.13
CA ARG A 65 -4.04 2.38 8.37
C ARG A 65 -4.63 1.52 9.49
N THR A 66 -5.93 1.61 9.75
CA THR A 66 -6.58 0.82 10.81
C THR A 66 -6.44 -0.69 10.55
N ALA A 67 -6.46 -1.11 9.29
CA ALA A 67 -6.34 -2.51 8.91
C ALA A 67 -4.89 -3.05 8.92
N PHE A 68 -3.87 -2.20 8.90
CA PHE A 68 -2.47 -2.62 8.76
C PHE A 68 -1.53 -2.14 9.86
N ASP A 69 -1.82 -1.04 10.56
CA ASP A 69 -0.99 -0.58 11.68
C ASP A 69 -1.02 -1.60 12.81
N PHE A 70 0.17 -2.03 13.23
CA PHE A 70 0.38 -3.00 14.32
C PHE A 70 -0.30 -4.36 14.12
N VAL A 71 -0.58 -4.74 12.87
CA VAL A 71 -1.08 -6.09 12.60
C VAL A 71 0.05 -7.09 12.74
N GLU A 72 -0.15 -8.00 13.68
CA GLU A 72 0.62 -9.22 13.88
C GLU A 72 -0.26 -10.41 13.50
N GLY A 73 0.27 -11.36 12.74
CA GLY A 73 -0.52 -12.53 12.36
C GLY A 73 0.08 -13.38 11.27
N THR A 74 -0.53 -14.56 11.09
CA THR A 74 -0.16 -15.49 10.03
C THR A 74 -1.21 -15.47 8.94
N SER A 75 -0.82 -15.15 7.71
CA SER A 75 -1.70 -15.20 6.54
C SER A 75 -0.99 -15.90 5.39
N GLY A 76 -1.65 -16.90 4.79
CA GLY A 76 -1.08 -17.65 3.67
C GLY A 76 0.24 -18.39 3.97
N GLY A 77 0.51 -18.69 5.25
CA GLY A 77 1.76 -19.33 5.69
C GLY A 77 2.91 -18.35 5.96
N VAL A 78 2.70 -17.05 5.81
CA VAL A 78 3.69 -16.01 6.12
C VAL A 78 3.32 -15.39 7.48
N GLN A 79 4.26 -15.38 8.41
CA GLN A 79 4.11 -14.75 9.72
C GLN A 79 4.62 -13.31 9.65
N VAL A 80 3.71 -12.35 9.76
CA VAL A 80 4.04 -10.93 9.85
C VAL A 80 4.34 -10.60 11.31
N GLU A 81 5.57 -10.17 11.58
CA GLU A 81 6.06 -9.80 12.91
C GLU A 81 5.74 -8.34 13.23
N ILE A 82 5.85 -7.46 12.23
CA ILE A 82 5.50 -6.06 12.38
C ILE A 82 5.13 -5.46 11.03
N CYS A 83 4.13 -4.58 11.06
CA CYS A 83 3.78 -3.69 9.97
C CYS A 83 3.78 -2.26 10.50
N HIS A 84 4.43 -1.36 9.77
CA HIS A 84 4.36 0.08 10.05
C HIS A 84 4.16 0.89 8.78
N TYR A 85 3.49 2.01 8.95
CA TYR A 85 3.32 3.03 7.95
C TYR A 85 4.58 3.91 7.84
N ASP A 86 5.12 4.01 6.61
CA ASP A 86 6.34 4.79 6.32
C ASP A 86 6.02 6.24 5.92
N GLY A 87 4.88 6.46 5.27
CA GLY A 87 4.50 7.78 4.77
C GLY A 87 3.50 7.71 3.62
N SER A 88 2.96 8.89 3.26
CA SER A 88 2.09 9.03 2.10
C SER A 88 2.41 10.31 1.35
N VAL A 89 2.20 10.26 0.05
CA VAL A 89 2.36 11.39 -0.86
C VAL A 89 1.07 11.54 -1.64
N ASP A 90 0.52 12.74 -1.62
CA ASP A 90 -0.63 13.10 -2.44
C ASP A 90 -0.16 13.54 -3.84
N GLY A 91 -0.91 13.15 -4.84
CA GLY A 91 -0.69 13.45 -6.24
C GLY A 91 -1.99 13.76 -6.96
N ARG A 92 -1.86 14.16 -8.22
CA ARG A 92 -2.98 14.33 -9.14
C ARG A 92 -2.59 13.77 -10.49
N ASP A 93 -3.61 13.35 -11.23
CA ASP A 93 -3.45 13.02 -12.63
C ASP A 93 -3.05 14.26 -13.46
N GLU A 94 -2.38 14.04 -14.59
CA GLU A 94 -1.93 15.09 -15.52
C GLU A 94 -3.11 15.93 -16.04
N ASN A 95 -4.29 15.34 -16.16
CA ASN A 95 -5.51 16.02 -16.58
C ASN A 95 -6.24 16.75 -15.45
N ASN A 96 -5.73 16.71 -14.20
CA ASN A 96 -6.36 17.25 -12.99
C ASN A 96 -7.78 16.70 -12.69
N MET A 97 -8.15 15.55 -13.27
CA MET A 97 -9.48 14.96 -13.10
C MET A 97 -9.56 13.95 -11.95
N ALA A 98 -8.44 13.32 -11.60
CA ALA A 98 -8.35 12.34 -10.52
C ALA A 98 -7.29 12.75 -9.50
N TYR A 99 -7.59 12.43 -8.24
CA TYR A 99 -6.67 12.56 -7.12
C TYR A 99 -6.04 11.21 -6.83
N LEU A 100 -4.76 11.24 -6.51
CA LEU A 100 -3.96 10.09 -6.13
C LEU A 100 -3.46 10.29 -4.70
N LYS A 101 -3.55 9.26 -3.86
CA LYS A 101 -2.79 9.18 -2.62
C LYS A 101 -1.94 7.92 -2.65
N THR A 102 -0.63 8.08 -2.51
CA THR A 102 0.31 6.97 -2.49
C THR A 102 0.75 6.75 -1.05
N ALA A 103 0.37 5.63 -0.44
CA ALA A 103 0.76 5.26 0.92
C ALA A 103 1.76 4.11 0.89
N THR A 104 2.85 4.22 1.65
CA THR A 104 3.89 3.19 1.74
C THR A 104 3.92 2.57 3.12
N TYR A 105 4.02 1.25 3.15
CA TYR A 105 4.08 0.43 4.35
C TYR A 105 5.23 -0.56 4.25
N THR A 106 5.87 -0.83 5.38
CA THR A 106 6.90 -1.86 5.48
C THR A 106 6.43 -2.96 6.41
N PHE A 107 6.43 -4.18 5.86
CA PHE A 107 6.14 -5.42 6.56
C PHE A 107 7.43 -6.18 6.78
N ILE A 108 7.68 -6.63 8.01
CA ILE A 108 8.76 -7.55 8.33
C ILE A 108 8.11 -8.89 8.63
N HIS A 109 8.54 -9.93 7.92
CA HIS A 109 7.92 -11.24 8.00
C HIS A 109 8.93 -12.37 7.96
N GLN A 110 8.56 -13.51 8.55
CA GLN A 110 9.26 -14.79 8.41
C GLN A 110 8.57 -15.63 7.34
N LYS A 111 9.36 -16.39 6.58
CA LYS A 111 8.88 -17.33 5.57
C LYS A 111 9.05 -18.78 6.05
#